data_AF-A0A836K5H3-F1
#
_entry.id   AF-A0A836K5H3-F1
#
_cell.length_a   1.000
_cell.length_b   1.000
_cell.length_c   1.000
_cell.angle_alpha   90.00
_cell.angle_beta   90.00
_cell.angle_gamma   90.00
#
_symmetry.space_group_name_H-M   'P 1'
#
loop_
_entity.id
_entity.type
_entity.pdbx_description
1 polymer ?
#
loop_
_entity_poly.entity_id
_entity_poly.type
_entity_poly.pdbx_seq_one_letter_code
_entity_poly.pdbx_strand_id
1 'polypeptide(L)'
;MCPHCKKIYAPKSLLKKHMQFGCKMNPRNTTTFSCTFCPYKSIYKANMERHVSNVHNTGSLKFRCELCNFRSNYSFCVRRHIKTFHRLDFQK
;
A
#
# COMPACT_ATOMS: atom_id res chain seq x y z
N MET A 1 3.73 -24.14 6.72
CA MET A 1 3.23 -23.76 8.06
C MET A 1 4.26 -22.82 8.69
N CYS A 2 3.84 -21.78 9.43
CA CYS A 2 4.73 -20.91 10.19
C CYS A 2 5.14 -21.57 11.52
N PRO A 3 6.44 -21.63 11.85
CA PRO A 3 6.89 -22.25 13.11
C PRO A 3 6.53 -21.45 14.36
N HIS A 4 6.28 -20.13 14.23
CA HIS A 4 6.01 -19.25 15.36
C HIS A 4 4.52 -19.11 15.69
N CYS A 5 3.65 -19.10 14.67
CA CYS A 5 2.21 -18.86 14.86
C CYS A 5 1.30 -19.97 14.29
N LYS A 6 1.90 -21.06 13.77
CA LYS A 6 1.21 -22.23 13.21
C LYS A 6 0.26 -21.98 12.02
N LYS A 7 0.14 -20.74 11.52
CA LYS A 7 -0.62 -20.43 10.30
C LYS A 7 -0.08 -21.18 9.08
N ILE A 8 -0.98 -21.65 8.23
CA ILE A 8 -0.65 -22.42 7.03
C ILE A 8 -0.74 -21.48 5.81
N TYR A 9 0.25 -21.60 4.94
CA TYR A 9 0.37 -20.85 3.69
C TYR A 9 0.74 -21.86 2.62
N ALA A 10 -0.05 -21.93 1.54
CA ALA A 10 0.16 -22.90 0.46
C ALA A 10 1.51 -22.65 -0.27
N PRO A 11 1.79 -21.45 -0.80
CA PRO A 11 3.09 -21.18 -1.41
C PRO A 11 4.14 -20.77 -0.38
N LYS A 12 5.37 -21.29 -0.55
CA LYS A 12 6.56 -20.94 0.27
C LYS A 12 6.85 -19.43 0.28
N SER A 13 6.57 -18.73 -0.82
CA SER A 13 6.75 -17.28 -0.94
C SER A 13 5.84 -16.48 0.01
N LEU A 14 4.58 -16.89 0.19
CA LEU A 14 3.68 -16.26 1.16
C LEU A 14 4.08 -16.58 2.59
N LEU A 15 4.55 -17.80 2.87
CA LEU A 15 5.11 -18.14 4.18
C LEU A 15 6.31 -17.26 4.52
N LYS A 16 7.24 -17.05 3.57
CA LYS A 16 8.41 -16.17 3.74
C LYS A 16 8.00 -14.72 4.01
N LYS A 17 7.07 -14.17 3.22
CA LYS A 17 6.52 -12.81 3.44
C LYS A 17 5.81 -12.69 4.80
N HIS A 18 5.02 -13.70 5.17
CA HIS A 18 4.38 -13.75 6.48
C HIS A 18 5.40 -13.73 7.60
N MET A 19 6.45 -14.57 7.54
CA MET A 19 7.48 -14.57 8.58
C MET A 19 8.19 -13.21 8.65
N GLN A 20 8.52 -12.61 7.51
CA GLN A 20 9.27 -11.36 7.47
C GLN A 20 8.48 -10.15 8.01
N PHE A 21 7.18 -10.08 7.75
CA PHE A 21 6.38 -8.86 7.98
C PHE A 21 5.06 -9.09 8.72
N GLY A 22 4.47 -10.28 8.60
CA GLY A 22 3.10 -10.57 9.05
C GLY A 22 3.01 -11.40 10.35
N CYS A 23 4.12 -11.96 10.82
CA CYS A 23 4.15 -12.82 11.99
C CYS A 23 4.49 -12.00 13.22
N LYS A 24 3.47 -11.59 13.99
CA LYS A 24 3.65 -10.89 15.26
C LYS A 24 4.49 -11.67 16.28
N MET A 25 4.54 -13.00 16.14
CA MET A 25 5.30 -13.91 16.99
C MET A 25 6.69 -14.22 16.44
N ASN A 26 7.09 -13.65 15.29
CA ASN A 26 8.46 -13.79 14.81
C ASN A 26 9.35 -12.72 15.47
N PRO A 27 10.37 -13.12 16.25
CA PRO A 27 11.29 -12.18 16.90
C PRO A 27 12.10 -11.32 15.91
N ARG A 28 12.18 -11.70 14.62
CA ARG A 28 12.82 -10.90 13.56
C ARG A 28 11.86 -9.97 12.78
N ASN A 29 10.59 -9.85 13.18
CA ASN A 29 9.58 -9.00 12.52
C ASN A 29 9.78 -7.48 12.77
N THR A 30 10.99 -7.05 13.13
CA THR A 30 11.30 -5.67 13.52
C THR A 30 11.91 -4.85 12.38
N THR A 31 12.15 -5.44 11.21
CA THR A 31 12.71 -4.71 10.06
C THR A 31 11.67 -3.80 9.43
N THR A 32 11.54 -2.59 10.00
CA THR A 32 10.73 -1.51 9.43
C THR A 32 11.59 -0.57 8.61
N PHE A 33 11.09 -0.15 7.46
CA PHE A 33 11.57 1.00 6.71
C PHE A 33 11.03 2.26 7.39
N SER A 34 11.91 3.20 7.72
CA SER A 34 11.54 4.50 8.29
C SER A 34 11.62 5.59 7.23
N CYS A 35 10.68 6.53 7.24
CA CYS A 35 10.71 7.68 6.36
C CYS A 35 11.80 8.65 6.84
N THR A 36 12.53 9.26 5.90
CA THR A 36 13.56 10.25 6.21
C THR A 36 12.99 11.65 6.47
N PHE A 37 11.73 11.89 6.11
CA PHE A 37 11.09 13.21 6.19
C PHE A 37 10.06 13.32 7.32
N CYS A 38 9.59 12.20 7.87
CA CYS A 38 8.60 12.21 8.96
C CYS A 38 8.67 10.91 9.80
N PRO A 39 7.96 10.83 10.94
CA PRO A 39 7.96 9.65 11.80
C PRO A 39 7.30 8.38 11.24
N TYR A 40 6.81 8.42 9.99
CA TYR A 40 6.13 7.27 9.36
C TYR A 40 7.07 6.07 9.21
N LYS A 41 6.57 4.88 9.53
CA LYS A 41 7.27 3.60 9.39
C LYS A 41 6.41 2.60 8.64
N SER A 42 7.04 1.75 7.85
CA SER A 42 6.38 0.69 7.11
C SER A 42 7.21 -0.57 7.13
N ILE A 43 6.58 -1.74 7.26
CA ILE A 43 7.23 -3.04 7.11
C ILE A 43 7.55 -3.35 5.63
N TYR A 44 6.91 -2.68 4.67
CA TYR A 44 7.14 -2.90 3.24
C TYR A 44 7.86 -1.71 2.60
N LYS A 45 8.95 -1.98 1.88
CA LYS A 45 9.71 -0.97 1.12
C LYS A 45 8.84 -0.21 0.11
N ALA A 46 8.04 -0.94 -0.67
CA ALA A 46 7.14 -0.36 -1.67
C ALA A 46 6.11 0.62 -1.05
N ASN A 47 5.65 0.33 0.18
CA ASN A 47 4.77 1.26 0.89
C ASN A 47 5.51 2.52 1.35
N MET A 48 6.80 2.40 1.72
CA MET A 48 7.62 3.56 2.06
C MET A 48 7.89 4.45 0.84
N GLU A 49 8.32 3.87 -0.28
CA GLU A 49 8.55 4.61 -1.54
C GLU A 49 7.28 5.35 -1.97
N ARG A 50 6.13 4.67 -1.89
CA ARG A 50 4.81 5.24 -2.18
C ARG A 50 4.41 6.33 -1.19
N HIS A 51 4.71 6.16 0.10
CA HIS A 51 4.48 7.18 1.12
C HIS A 51 5.29 8.45 0.80
N VAL A 52 6.59 8.33 0.54
CA VAL A 52 7.45 9.46 0.19
C VAL A 52 6.92 10.15 -1.07
N SER A 53 6.60 9.39 -2.12
CA SER A 53 6.04 9.94 -3.35
C SER A 53 4.69 10.65 -3.17
N ASN A 54 3.89 10.26 -2.18
CA ASN A 54 2.52 10.77 -2.06
C ASN A 54 2.37 11.88 -1.02
N VAL A 55 3.20 11.84 0.03
CA VAL A 55 3.13 12.76 1.17
C VAL A 55 4.19 13.85 1.06
N HIS A 56 5.38 13.52 0.56
CA HIS A 56 6.51 14.45 0.50
C HIS A 56 6.77 14.95 -0.93
N ASN A 57 6.21 14.32 -1.96
CA ASN A 57 6.25 14.80 -3.34
C ASN A 57 4.85 15.24 -3.82
N THR A 58 4.37 16.34 -3.23
CA THR A 58 2.97 16.83 -3.34
C THR A 58 2.60 17.36 -4.73
N GLY A 59 3.55 17.47 -5.67
CA GLY A 59 3.32 17.99 -7.02
C GLY A 59 2.81 16.95 -8.03
N SER A 60 2.82 15.65 -7.71
CA SER A 60 2.65 14.58 -8.71
C SER A 60 1.34 13.80 -8.59
N LEU A 61 0.18 14.45 -8.43
CA LEU A 61 -1.11 13.74 -8.51
C LEU A 61 -1.31 13.18 -9.92
N LYS A 62 -0.85 11.93 -10.14
CA LYS A 62 -0.76 11.30 -11.47
C LYS A 62 -2.13 11.03 -12.09
N PHE A 63 -3.15 10.80 -11.27
CA PHE A 63 -4.47 10.40 -11.75
C PHE A 63 -5.45 11.56 -11.54
N ARG A 64 -6.10 11.97 -12.63
CA ARG A 64 -7.16 12.99 -12.62
C ARG A 64 -8.49 12.35 -12.99
N CYS A 65 -9.57 12.87 -12.42
CA CYS A 65 -10.90 12.63 -12.96
C CYS A 65 -11.02 13.35 -14.31
N GLU A 66 -11.70 12.74 -15.27
CA GLU A 66 -11.96 13.34 -16.58
C GLU A 66 -13.21 14.23 -16.57
N LEU A 67 -14.02 14.14 -15.52
CA LEU A 67 -15.33 14.78 -15.42
C LEU A 67 -15.34 15.97 -14.46
N CYS A 68 -14.31 16.11 -13.62
CA CYS A 68 -14.17 17.22 -12.69
C CYS A 68 -12.69 17.42 -12.28
N ASN A 69 -12.45 18.43 -11.44
CA ASN A 69 -11.10 18.78 -10.97
C ASN A 69 -10.54 17.85 -9.87
N PHE A 70 -11.20 16.73 -9.56
CA PHE A 70 -10.69 15.76 -8.59
C PHE A 70 -9.39 15.10 -9.07
N ARG A 71 -8.39 15.02 -8.20
CA ARG A 71 -7.08 14.42 -8.48
C ARG A 71 -6.64 13.51 -7.35
N SER A 72 -5.88 12.47 -7.67
CA SER A 72 -5.32 11.54 -6.70
C SER A 72 -4.00 10.94 -7.15
N ASN A 73 -3.22 10.48 -6.17
CA ASN A 73 -2.03 9.65 -6.41
C ASN A 73 -2.38 8.18 -6.69
N TYR A 74 -3.66 7.80 -6.62
CA TYR A 74 -4.10 6.42 -6.82
C TYR A 74 -5.24 6.33 -7.84
N SER A 75 -5.08 5.45 -8.83
CA SER A 75 -6.10 5.19 -9.86
C SER A 75 -7.41 4.67 -9.26
N PHE A 76 -7.34 3.79 -8.25
CA PHE A 76 -8.55 3.24 -7.61
C PHE A 76 -9.36 4.33 -6.90
N CYS A 77 -8.71 5.37 -6.36
CA CYS A 77 -9.40 6.50 -5.75
C CYS A 77 -10.20 7.29 -6.80
N VAL A 78 -9.61 7.55 -7.97
CA VAL A 78 -10.32 8.22 -9.08
C VAL A 78 -11.47 7.36 -9.60
N ARG A 79 -11.25 6.05 -9.82
CA ARG A 79 -12.32 5.13 -10.25
C ARG A 79 -13.48 5.09 -9.26
N ARG A 80 -13.18 4.98 -7.96
CA ARG A 80 -14.20 5.02 -6.91
C ARG A 80 -14.94 6.35 -6.92
N HIS A 81 -14.19 7.46 -6.97
CA HIS A 81 -14.76 8.81 -7.04
C HIS A 81 -15.76 8.94 -8.19
N ILE A 82 -15.39 8.51 -9.40
CA ILE A 82 -16.28 8.55 -10.56
C ILE A 82 -17.54 7.71 -10.33
N LYS A 83 -17.41 6.48 -9.83
CA LYS A 83 -18.57 5.62 -9.55
C LYS A 83 -19.54 6.27 -8.56
N THR A 84 -19.03 6.91 -7.51
CA THR A 84 -19.85 7.55 -6.46
C THR A 84 -20.41 8.91 -6.83
N PHE A 85 -19.64 9.75 -7.52
CA PHE A 85 -19.98 11.16 -7.78
C PHE A 85 -20.47 11.42 -9.20
N HIS A 86 -20.15 10.54 -10.15
CA HIS A 86 -20.50 10.68 -11.56
C HIS A 86 -21.33 9.50 -12.10
N ARG A 87 -21.58 8.44 -11.31
CA ARG A 87 -22.38 7.26 -11.69
C ARG A 87 -21.96 6.63 -13.03
N LEU A 88 -20.70 6.81 -13.43
CA LEU A 88 -20.12 6.23 -14.63
C LEU A 88 -19.21 5.06 -14.22
N ASP A 89 -19.55 3.85 -14.65
CA ASP A 89 -18.70 2.68 -14.48
C ASP A 89 -17.68 2.62 -15.62
N PHE A 90 -16.43 2.97 -15.33
CA PHE A 90 -15.30 2.66 -16.21
C PHE A 90 -15.00 1.17 -16.11
N GLN A 91 -15.78 0.36 -16.82
CA GLN A 91 -15.44 -1.01 -17.14
C GLN A 91 -14.58 -0.97 -18.40
N LYS A 92 -13.29 -1.25 -18.25
CA LYS A 92 -12.39 -1.59 -19.35
C LYS A 92 -12.14 -3.09 -19.27
#